data_AF-A0A3B0PNR4-F1
#
_entry.id   AF-A0A3B0PNR4-F1
#
_cell.length_a   1.000
_cell.length_b   1.000
_cell.length_c   1.000
_cell.angle_alpha   90.00
_cell.angle_beta   90.00
_cell.angle_gamma   90.00
#
_symmetry.space_group_name_H-M   'P 1'
#
loop_
_entity.id
_entity.type
_entity.pdbx_description
1 polymer ?
#
loop_
_entity_poly.entity_id
_entity_poly.type
_entity_poly.pdbx_seq_one_letter_code
_entity_poly.pdbx_strand_id
1 'polypeptide(L)'
;MNLEDKLDYSIATEIGNLNFELFAKNKISSCKIIYTKFVNNLIQEVSVKQLFPYDSSHLEIKKESEQMEGDIEFEPSAEIILQRAFPLYVSSMIYVLVSLSKVSELASRRVAMESATDNADEIINDLNLEYNSKRQSVITQEITEIVAGAQATN
;
A
#
# COMPACT_ATOMS: atom_id res chain seq x y z
N MET A 1 -7.75 -6.57 -12.00
CA MET A 1 -7.61 -7.77 -11.16
C MET A 1 -7.85 -7.30 -9.73
N ASN A 2 -9.06 -7.49 -9.20
CA ASN A 2 -9.36 -7.13 -7.81
C ASN A 2 -8.68 -8.18 -6.93
N LEU A 3 -7.48 -7.85 -6.46
CA LEU A 3 -6.82 -8.57 -5.39
C LEU A 3 -7.65 -8.30 -4.13
N GLU A 4 -8.58 -9.20 -3.82
CA GLU A 4 -9.44 -9.12 -2.63
C GLU A 4 -8.59 -8.93 -1.35
N ASP A 5 -9.25 -8.46 -0.28
CA ASP A 5 -8.65 -8.07 1.01
C ASP A 5 -7.77 -9.15 1.68
N LYS A 6 -7.72 -10.36 1.15
CA LYS A 6 -6.75 -11.39 1.51
C LYS A 6 -5.96 -11.82 0.27
N LEU A 7 -4.67 -11.51 0.29
CA LEU A 7 -3.73 -12.17 -0.61
C LEU A 7 -3.69 -13.65 -0.28
N ASP A 8 -4.05 -14.49 -1.23
CA ASP A 8 -3.80 -15.92 -1.12
C ASP A 8 -2.40 -16.26 -1.66
N TYR A 9 -1.73 -17.19 -1.00
CA TYR A 9 -0.42 -17.67 -1.40
C TYR A 9 -0.48 -18.40 -2.76
N SER A 10 -1.64 -18.96 -3.11
CA SER A 10 -1.90 -19.59 -4.41
C SER A 10 -1.59 -18.66 -5.59
N ILE A 11 -2.04 -17.40 -5.53
CA ILE A 11 -1.83 -16.40 -6.59
C ILE A 11 -0.35 -16.10 -6.76
N ALA A 12 0.38 -15.94 -5.65
CA ALA A 12 1.82 -15.71 -5.69
C ALA A 12 2.58 -16.91 -6.30
N THR A 13 2.11 -18.12 -6.03
CA THR A 13 2.65 -19.37 -6.58
C THR A 13 2.38 -19.48 -8.08
N GLU A 14 1.16 -19.15 -8.53
CA GLU A 14 0.82 -19.12 -9.96
C GLU A 14 1.68 -18.11 -10.74
N ILE A 15 1.82 -16.90 -10.21
CA ILE A 15 2.68 -15.86 -10.80
C ILE A 15 4.14 -16.32 -10.81
N GLY A 16 4.62 -16.91 -9.71
CA GLY A 16 5.97 -17.45 -9.60
C GLY A 16 6.25 -18.54 -10.65
N ASN A 17 5.37 -19.52 -10.75
CA ASN A 17 5.48 -20.62 -11.71
C ASN A 17 5.43 -20.14 -13.16
N LEU A 18 4.53 -19.22 -13.49
CA LEU A 18 4.45 -18.64 -14.84
C LEU A 18 5.75 -17.94 -15.23
N ASN A 19 6.30 -17.12 -14.33
CA ASN A 19 7.57 -16.43 -14.56
C ASN A 19 8.73 -17.43 -14.69
N PHE A 20 8.75 -18.48 -13.87
CA PHE A 20 9.76 -19.53 -13.94
C PHE A 20 9.69 -20.30 -15.26
N GLU A 21 8.50 -20.67 -15.73
CA GLU A 21 8.34 -21.33 -17.03
C GLU A 21 8.82 -20.48 -18.21
N LEU A 22 8.51 -19.18 -18.18
CA LEU A 22 8.96 -18.25 -19.22
C LEU A 22 10.49 -18.10 -19.21
N PHE A 23 11.10 -18.13 -18.03
CA PHE A 23 12.55 -18.12 -17.87
C PHE A 23 13.18 -19.42 -18.37
N ALA A 24 12.64 -20.57 -18.00
CA ALA A 24 13.10 -21.89 -18.46
C ALA A 24 13.00 -22.04 -20.00
N LYS A 25 12.00 -21.41 -20.62
CA LYS A 25 11.82 -21.35 -22.09
C LYS A 25 12.71 -20.29 -22.77
N ASN A 26 13.65 -19.66 -22.03
CA ASN A 26 14.51 -18.56 -22.49
C ASN A 26 13.74 -17.38 -23.11
N LYS A 27 12.48 -17.16 -22.71
CA LYS A 27 11.66 -16.04 -23.20
C LYS A 27 11.91 -14.75 -22.42
N ILE A 28 12.34 -14.87 -21.16
CA ILE A 28 12.71 -13.74 -20.30
C ILE A 28 14.11 -13.97 -19.74
N SER A 29 14.89 -12.90 -19.64
CA SER A 29 16.27 -12.95 -19.08
C SER A 29 16.33 -12.46 -17.64
N SER A 30 15.34 -11.70 -17.18
CA SER A 30 15.29 -11.16 -15.81
C SER A 30 13.86 -10.89 -15.36
N CYS A 31 13.58 -11.11 -14.08
CA CYS A 31 12.33 -10.76 -13.42
C CYS A 31 12.60 -9.71 -12.33
N LYS A 32 11.97 -8.55 -12.48
CA LYS A 32 11.99 -7.44 -11.52
C LYS A 32 10.56 -7.15 -11.10
N ILE A 33 10.36 -6.93 -9.81
CA ILE A 33 9.08 -6.52 -9.24
C ILE A 33 9.20 -5.08 -8.79
N ILE A 34 8.30 -4.25 -9.32
CA ILE A 34 8.08 -2.89 -8.84
C ILE A 34 6.97 -2.97 -7.80
N TYR A 35 7.24 -2.47 -6.61
CA TYR A 35 6.29 -2.48 -5.50
C TYR A 35 6.42 -1.20 -4.69
N THR A 36 5.36 -0.87 -3.96
CA THR A 36 5.41 0.24 -3.02
C THR A 36 5.91 -0.27 -1.68
N LYS A 37 7.08 0.20 -1.28
CA LYS A 37 7.69 -0.14 0.01
C LYS A 37 7.02 0.71 1.09
N PHE A 38 6.41 0.01 2.04
CA PHE A 38 5.91 0.61 3.26
C PHE A 38 7.12 0.96 4.17
N VAL A 39 7.40 2.25 4.34
CA VAL A 39 8.39 2.74 5.32
C VAL A 39 7.68 3.13 6.60
N ASN A 40 6.65 3.97 6.50
CA ASN A 40 5.74 4.30 7.59
C ASN A 40 4.38 4.75 7.03
N ASN A 41 3.45 5.17 7.90
CA ASN A 41 2.10 5.54 7.49
C ASN A 41 2.02 6.75 6.54
N LEU A 42 3.02 7.63 6.55
CA LEU A 42 3.06 8.85 5.72
C LEU A 42 3.97 8.71 4.50
N ILE A 43 5.01 7.87 4.60
CA ILE A 43 6.06 7.72 3.58
C ILE A 43 5.92 6.34 2.93
N GLN A 44 5.62 6.39 1.63
CA GLN A 44 5.57 5.23 0.75
C GLN A 44 6.55 5.46 -0.41
N GLU A 45 7.49 4.55 -0.61
CA GLU A 45 8.54 4.69 -1.64
C GLU A 45 8.40 3.64 -2.72
N VAL A 46 8.54 4.03 -3.99
CA VAL A 46 8.59 3.08 -5.10
C VAL A 46 9.94 2.37 -5.07
N SER A 47 9.91 1.05 -4.94
CA SER A 47 11.10 0.21 -4.88
C SER A 47 11.06 -0.85 -5.98
N VAL A 48 12.23 -1.17 -6.52
CA VAL A 48 12.38 -2.23 -7.53
C VAL A 48 13.23 -3.33 -6.92
N LYS A 49 12.66 -4.54 -6.82
CA LYS A 49 13.37 -5.73 -6.37
C LYS A 49 13.59 -6.66 -7.56
N GLN A 50 14.85 -7.01 -7.82
CA GLN A 50 15.18 -8.08 -8.77
C GLN A 50 15.01 -9.43 -8.07
N LEU A 51 14.17 -10.30 -8.64
CA LEU A 51 13.97 -11.66 -8.12
C LEU A 51 14.99 -12.62 -8.72
N PHE A 52 15.16 -12.59 -10.04
CA PHE A 52 16.17 -13.39 -10.73
C PHE A 52 16.58 -12.74 -12.07
N PRO A 53 17.81 -12.98 -12.56
CA PRO A 53 18.92 -13.64 -11.87
C PRO A 53 19.27 -12.88 -10.58
N TYR A 54 19.67 -13.60 -9.53
CA TYR A 54 19.94 -12.98 -8.24
C TYR A 54 21.16 -12.06 -8.38
N ASP A 55 21.02 -10.81 -7.92
CA ASP A 55 22.13 -9.86 -7.96
C ASP A 55 23.07 -10.12 -6.78
N SER A 56 24.19 -10.79 -7.04
CA SER A 56 25.21 -11.11 -6.05
C SER A 56 25.96 -9.89 -5.54
N SER A 57 25.84 -8.72 -6.18
CA SER A 57 26.52 -7.50 -5.74
C SER A 57 26.01 -6.96 -4.40
N HIS A 58 24.80 -7.37 -3.99
CA HIS A 58 24.16 -6.94 -2.74
C HIS A 58 24.27 -7.99 -1.62
N LEU A 59 25.01 -9.08 -1.83
CA LEU A 59 25.42 -9.96 -0.75
C LEU A 59 26.52 -9.24 0.03
N GLU A 60 26.11 -8.41 0.99
CA GLU A 60 26.96 -8.13 2.15
C GLU A 60 27.10 -9.45 2.92
N ILE A 61 28.00 -10.32 2.45
CA ILE A 61 28.53 -11.38 3.28
C ILE A 61 29.32 -10.64 4.35
N LYS A 62 28.63 -10.22 5.42
CA LYS A 62 29.31 -9.84 6.65
C LYS A 62 30.22 -11.01 6.99
N LYS A 63 31.53 -10.80 6.93
CA LYS A 63 32.56 -11.73 7.39
C LYS A 63 32.51 -11.87 8.93
N GLU A 64 31.32 -11.95 9.49
CA GLU A 64 31.03 -12.16 10.92
C GLU A 64 30.17 -13.41 11.11
N SER A 65 30.03 -14.27 10.10
CA SER A 65 29.80 -15.66 10.43
C SER A 65 31.09 -16.19 11.03
N GLU A 66 31.10 -16.42 12.34
CA GLU A 66 31.71 -17.63 12.88
C GLU A 66 31.54 -18.70 11.81
N GLN A 67 32.64 -19.15 11.20
CA GLN A 67 32.57 -20.27 10.29
C GLN A 67 31.79 -21.32 11.07
N MET A 68 30.62 -21.73 10.57
CA MET A 68 29.99 -22.93 11.08
C MET A 68 30.97 -24.05 10.72
N GLU A 69 31.95 -24.27 11.58
CA GLU A 69 32.93 -25.34 11.53
C GLU A 69 32.17 -26.62 11.90
N GLY A 70 31.42 -27.12 10.93
CA GLY A 70 30.74 -28.39 11.00
C GLY A 70 30.52 -28.88 9.58
N ASP A 71 30.76 -30.17 9.35
CA ASP A 71 30.39 -30.81 8.08
C ASP A 71 28.87 -30.72 7.92
N ILE A 72 28.42 -29.84 7.02
CA ILE A 72 27.02 -29.76 6.61
C ILE A 72 26.81 -30.85 5.56
N GLU A 73 26.21 -31.96 5.98
CA GLU A 73 25.81 -33.02 5.07
C GLU A 73 24.49 -32.65 4.38
N PHE A 74 24.49 -32.68 3.04
CA PHE A 74 23.31 -32.38 2.22
C PHE A 74 22.71 -33.66 1.68
N GLU A 75 21.51 -34.00 2.12
CA GLU A 75 20.77 -35.15 1.60
C GLU A 75 19.52 -34.66 0.84
N PRO A 76 19.33 -34.99 -0.45
CA PRO A 76 20.12 -35.90 -1.31
C PRO A 76 21.33 -35.27 -2.03
N SER A 77 21.29 -33.97 -2.34
CA SER A 77 22.45 -33.18 -2.79
C SER A 77 22.13 -31.69 -2.66
N ALA A 78 23.15 -30.84 -2.49
CA ALA A 78 22.96 -29.39 -2.40
C ALA A 78 22.22 -28.81 -3.62
N GLU A 79 22.49 -29.35 -4.81
CA GLU A 79 21.85 -28.91 -6.06
C GLU A 79 20.35 -29.21 -6.08
N ILE A 80 19.96 -30.42 -5.68
CA ILE A 80 18.54 -30.82 -5.66
C ILE A 80 17.78 -30.00 -4.62
N ILE A 81 18.39 -29.73 -3.46
CA ILE A 81 17.80 -28.88 -2.42
C ILE A 81 17.58 -27.47 -2.97
N LEU A 82 18.58 -26.89 -3.63
CA LEU A 82 18.49 -25.56 -4.21
C LEU A 82 17.42 -25.49 -5.31
N GLN A 83 17.34 -26.49 -6.20
CA GLN A 83 16.32 -26.56 -7.25
C GLN A 83 14.90 -26.59 -6.68
N ARG A 84 14.68 -27.24 -5.52
CA ARG A 84 13.38 -27.26 -4.84
C ARG A 84 13.11 -26.00 -4.04
N ALA A 85 14.12 -25.42 -3.43
CA ALA A 85 14.00 -24.22 -2.61
C ALA A 85 13.76 -22.95 -3.45
N PHE A 86 14.31 -22.90 -4.66
CA PHE A 86 14.26 -21.70 -5.49
C PHE A 86 12.83 -21.27 -5.90
N PRO A 87 11.94 -22.16 -6.40
CA PRO A 87 10.55 -21.81 -6.67
C PRO A 87 9.78 -21.36 -5.42
N LEU A 88 10.06 -21.98 -4.26
CA LEU A 88 9.47 -21.60 -2.98
C LEU A 88 9.92 -20.21 -2.55
N TYR A 89 11.21 -19.90 -2.71
CA TYR A 89 11.77 -18.58 -2.44
C TYR A 89 11.12 -17.50 -3.32
N VAL A 90 11.04 -17.73 -4.63
CA VAL A 90 10.44 -16.78 -5.59
C VAL A 90 8.98 -16.51 -5.25
N SER A 91 8.18 -17.56 -5.04
CA SER A 91 6.75 -17.44 -4.72
C SER A 91 6.53 -16.72 -3.40
N SER A 92 7.34 -17.03 -2.38
CA SER A 92 7.28 -16.38 -1.08
C SER A 92 7.69 -14.90 -1.15
N MET A 93 8.71 -14.57 -1.93
CA MET A 93 9.12 -13.18 -2.17
C MET A 93 8.03 -12.38 -2.88
N ILE A 94 7.41 -12.95 -3.92
CA ILE A 94 6.26 -12.31 -4.59
C ILE A 94 5.15 -12.01 -3.58
N TYR A 95 4.78 -13.02 -2.78
CA TYR A 95 3.73 -12.87 -1.76
C TYR A 95 4.04 -11.73 -0.77
N VAL A 96 5.27 -11.68 -0.25
CA VAL A 96 5.71 -10.64 0.68
C VAL A 96 5.68 -9.26 0.03
N LEU A 97 6.21 -9.11 -1.18
CA LEU A 97 6.28 -7.82 -1.87
C LEU A 97 4.89 -7.26 -2.19
N VAL A 98 3.97 -8.12 -2.63
CA VAL A 98 2.59 -7.71 -2.90
C VAL A 98 1.87 -7.36 -1.60
N SER A 99 2.08 -8.13 -0.52
CA SER A 99 1.54 -7.82 0.80
C SER A 99 2.01 -6.47 1.32
N LEU A 100 3.31 -6.16 1.18
CA LEU A 100 3.86 -4.85 1.53
C LEU A 100 3.23 -3.73 0.72
N SER A 101 3.05 -3.92 -0.59
CA SER A 101 2.39 -2.95 -1.45
C SER A 101 0.93 -2.73 -1.02
N LYS A 102 0.23 -3.78 -0.56
CA LYS A 102 -1.15 -3.68 -0.09
C LYS A 102 -1.25 -2.93 1.24
N VAL A 103 -0.35 -3.19 2.18
CA VAL A 103 -0.25 -2.41 3.43
C VAL A 103 0.01 -0.94 3.12
N SER A 104 0.92 -0.67 2.18
CA SER A 104 1.23 0.68 1.73
C SER A 104 0.03 1.40 1.12
N GLU A 105 -0.77 0.71 0.30
CA GLU A 105 -2.02 1.22 -0.28
C GLU A 105 -3.04 1.57 0.82
N LEU A 106 -3.25 0.67 1.78
CA LEU A 106 -4.19 0.87 2.87
C LEU A 106 -3.80 2.05 3.77
N ALA A 107 -2.50 2.19 4.08
CA ALA A 107 -1.99 3.32 4.84
C ALA A 107 -2.20 4.64 4.10
N SER A 108 -1.83 4.70 2.81
CA SER A 108 -2.03 5.89 1.97
C SER A 108 -3.52 6.25 1.85
N ARG A 109 -4.39 5.25 1.63
CA ARG A 109 -5.85 5.45 1.59
C ARG A 109 -6.37 6.00 2.91
N ARG A 110 -5.92 5.47 4.04
CA ARG A 110 -6.34 5.95 5.36
C ARG A 110 -5.99 7.42 5.56
N VAL A 111 -4.75 7.81 5.27
CA VAL A 111 -4.29 9.21 5.39
C VAL A 111 -5.09 10.14 4.48
N ALA A 112 -5.35 9.72 3.24
CA ALA A 112 -6.18 10.50 2.31
C ALA A 112 -7.62 10.68 2.81
N MET A 113 -8.20 9.65 3.43
CA MET A 113 -9.55 9.72 3.99
C MET A 113 -9.61 10.55 5.28
N GLU A 114 -8.57 10.49 6.11
CA GLU A 114 -8.42 11.34 7.30
C GLU A 114 -8.38 12.82 6.89
N SER A 115 -7.51 13.18 5.95
CA SER A 115 -7.47 14.55 5.40
C SER A 115 -8.78 14.97 4.73
N ALA A 116 -9.48 14.07 4.03
CA ALA A 116 -10.79 14.37 3.46
C ALA A 116 -11.86 14.61 4.53
N THR A 117 -11.78 13.92 5.67
CA THR A 117 -12.68 14.10 6.82
C THR A 117 -12.42 15.44 7.48
N ASP A 118 -11.15 15.77 7.74
CA ASP A 118 -10.77 17.06 8.32
C ASP A 118 -11.24 18.23 7.44
N ASN A 119 -11.04 18.14 6.11
CA ASN A 119 -11.52 19.16 5.16
C ASN A 119 -13.05 19.26 5.14
N ALA A 120 -13.77 18.15 5.31
CA ALA A 120 -15.23 18.17 5.36
C ALA A 120 -15.73 18.84 6.65
N ASP A 121 -15.07 18.61 7.78
CA ASP A 121 -15.40 19.24 9.06
C ASP A 121 -15.17 20.76 9.00
N GLU A 122 -14.10 21.22 8.35
CA GLU A 122 -13.87 22.65 8.07
C GLU A 122 -15.03 23.26 7.27
N ILE A 123 -15.44 22.62 6.17
CA ILE A 123 -16.57 23.09 5.34
C ILE A 123 -17.88 23.11 6.14
N ILE A 124 -18.13 22.10 6.98
CA ILE A 124 -19.32 22.05 7.83
C ILE A 124 -19.33 23.22 8.81
N ASN A 125 -18.19 23.56 9.42
CA ASN A 125 -18.08 24.69 10.33
C ASN A 125 -18.38 26.02 9.62
N ASP A 126 -17.82 26.22 8.42
CA ASP A 126 -18.06 27.42 7.62
C ASP A 126 -19.54 27.57 7.22
N LEU A 127 -20.16 26.48 6.75
CA LEU A 127 -21.58 26.47 6.38
C LEU A 127 -22.48 26.72 7.60
N ASN A 128 -22.12 26.23 8.79
CA ASN A 128 -22.85 26.50 10.02
C ASN A 128 -22.77 27.97 10.44
N LEU A 129 -21.62 28.62 10.28
CA LEU A 129 -21.47 30.05 10.53
C LEU A 129 -22.32 30.87 9.56
N GLU A 130 -22.27 30.54 8.26
CA GLU A 130 -23.08 31.20 7.23
C GLU A 130 -24.59 31.00 7.48
N TYR A 131 -25.01 29.79 7.82
CA TYR A 131 -26.40 29.46 8.14
C TYR A 131 -26.91 30.29 9.31
N ASN A 132 -26.16 30.39 10.39
CA ASN A 132 -26.55 31.17 11.57
C ASN A 132 -26.62 32.67 11.26
N SER A 133 -25.67 33.19 10.47
CA SER A 133 -25.68 34.59 10.01
C SER A 133 -26.93 34.89 9.16
N LYS A 134 -27.22 34.05 8.16
CA LYS A 134 -28.42 34.17 7.32
C LYS A 134 -29.70 34.07 8.15
N ARG A 135 -29.77 33.12 9.09
CA ARG A 135 -30.93 32.97 9.99
C ARG A 135 -31.19 34.23 10.80
N GLN A 136 -30.16 34.85 11.37
CA GLN A 136 -30.29 36.10 12.13
C GLN A 136 -30.70 37.28 11.23
N SER A 137 -30.18 37.35 10.00
CA SER A 137 -30.59 38.35 9.03
C SER A 137 -32.08 38.24 8.68
N VAL A 138 -32.58 37.01 8.46
CA VAL A 138 -34.00 36.76 8.18
C VAL A 138 -34.87 37.16 9.37
N ILE A 139 -34.54 36.74 10.60
CA ILE A 139 -35.30 37.13 11.81
C ILE A 139 -35.36 38.66 11.94
N THR A 140 -34.23 39.34 11.71
CA THR A 140 -34.17 40.81 11.80
C THR A 140 -35.02 41.47 10.71
N GLN A 141 -34.99 40.93 9.49
CA GLN A 141 -35.82 41.40 8.39
C GLN A 141 -37.31 41.24 8.70
N GLU A 142 -37.74 40.06 9.17
CA GLU A 142 -39.12 39.80 9.57
C GLU A 142 -39.59 40.77 10.66
N ILE A 143 -38.78 41.00 11.69
CA ILE A 143 -39.10 41.97 12.75
C ILE A 143 -39.23 43.39 12.19
N THR A 144 -38.33 43.78 11.29
CA THR A 144 -38.35 45.12 10.66
C THR A 144 -39.60 45.32 9.82
N GLU A 145 -40.02 44.30 9.07
CA GLU A 145 -41.25 44.31 8.28
C GLU A 145 -42.50 44.41 9.17
N ILE A 146 -42.54 43.68 10.30
CA ILE A 146 -43.64 43.77 11.27
C ILE A 146 -43.76 45.19 11.86
N VAL A 147 -42.64 45.79 12.27
CA VAL A 147 -42.63 47.14 12.86
C VAL A 147 -43.04 48.20 11.82
N ALA A 148 -42.53 48.11 10.60
CA ALA A 148 -42.90 49.03 9.52
C ALA A 148 -44.39 48.93 9.17
N GLY A 149 -44.94 47.71 9.11
CA GLY A 149 -46.37 47.48 8.87
C GLY A 149 -47.26 48.04 9.98
N ALA A 150 -46.86 47.87 11.25
CA ALA A 150 -47.60 48.40 12.39
C ALA A 150 -47.62 49.95 12.44
N GLN A 151 -46.55 50.61 11.99
CA GLN A 151 -46.51 52.08 11.90
C GLN A 151 -47.31 52.64 10.73
N ALA A 152 -47.50 51.89 9.64
CA ALA A 152 -48.27 52.35 8.49
C ALA A 152 -49.79 52.43 8.74
N THR A 153 -50.29 51.81 9.81
CA THR A 153 -51.71 51.82 10.20
C THR A 153 -52.09 52.85 11.26
N ASN A 154 -51.13 53.58 11.82
CA ASN A 154 -51.34 54.73 12.73
C ASN A 154 -51.23 56.05 11.98
#